data_AF-A0AA50KC73-F1
#
_entry.id   AF-A0AA50KC73-F1
#
_cell.length_a   1.000
_cell.length_b   1.000
_cell.length_c   1.000
_cell.angle_alpha   90.00
_cell.angle_beta   90.00
_cell.angle_gamma   90.00
#
_symmetry.space_group_name_H-M   'P 1'
#
loop_
_entity.id
_entity.type
_entity.pdbx_description
1 polymer ?
#
loop_
_entity_poly.entity_id
_entity_poly.type
_entity_poly.pdbx_seq_one_letter_code
_entity_poly.pdbx_strand_id
1 'polypeptide(L)'
;MFPYPEQYRIATPPLTTAFMVAWALFSHSLFSDANPVALYPLLALFPLVIGLHLYLILLAKGMGRLDQCFYALVHIPLAFVVWTFTIMHVNGNAFS
;
A
#
# COMPACT_ATOMS: atom_id res chain seq x y z
N MET A 1 -4.91 -25.88 -14.82
CA MET A 1 -5.53 -24.56 -14.54
C MET A 1 -5.24 -24.26 -13.08
N PHE A 2 -4.50 -23.19 -12.77
CA PHE A 2 -4.20 -22.82 -11.37
C PHE A 2 -5.52 -22.57 -10.62
N PRO A 3 -5.72 -23.03 -9.38
CA PRO A 3 -7.03 -22.98 -8.72
C PRO A 3 -7.52 -21.56 -8.41
N TYR A 4 -6.63 -20.56 -8.45
CA TYR A 4 -6.90 -19.19 -8.00
C TYR A 4 -6.36 -18.12 -8.96
N PRO A 5 -6.87 -18.04 -10.20
CA PRO A 5 -6.36 -17.11 -11.22
C PRO A 5 -6.62 -15.64 -10.88
N GLU A 6 -7.35 -15.31 -9.82
CA GLU A 6 -7.74 -13.94 -9.47
C GLU A 6 -7.16 -13.45 -8.13
N GLN A 7 -6.64 -14.35 -7.29
CA GLN A 7 -6.15 -14.00 -5.95
C GLN A 7 -4.97 -13.03 -5.98
N TYR A 8 -4.07 -13.16 -6.96
CA TYR A 8 -2.93 -12.26 -7.08
C TYR A 8 -3.38 -10.80 -7.30
N ARG A 9 -4.47 -10.59 -8.04
CA ARG A 9 -5.04 -9.26 -8.32
C ARG A 9 -5.64 -8.66 -7.06
N ILE A 10 -6.45 -9.43 -6.36
CA ILE A 10 -7.07 -9.00 -5.10
C ILE A 10 -6.00 -8.73 -4.03
N ALA A 11 -4.91 -9.50 -4.02
CA ALA A 11 -3.79 -9.29 -3.11
C ALA A 11 -2.87 -8.12 -3.49
N THR A 12 -2.99 -7.54 -4.70
CA THR A 12 -2.06 -6.49 -5.16
C THR A 12 -2.10 -5.23 -4.28
N PRO A 13 -3.27 -4.66 -3.90
CA PRO A 13 -3.32 -3.54 -2.96
C PRO A 13 -2.65 -3.82 -1.60
N PRO A 14 -2.98 -4.90 -0.84
CA PRO A 14 -2.34 -5.15 0.44
C PRO A 14 -0.85 -5.51 0.33
N LEU A 15 -0.42 -6.16 -0.76
CA LEU A 15 1.01 -6.38 -1.02
C LEU A 15 1.77 -5.06 -1.24
N THR A 16 1.13 -4.09 -1.90
CA THR A 16 1.70 -2.74 -2.07
C THR A 16 1.86 -2.05 -0.72
N THR A 17 0.88 -2.18 0.18
CA THR A 17 0.98 -1.69 1.57
C THR A 17 2.10 -2.39 2.35
N ALA A 18 2.25 -3.71 2.23
CA ALA A 18 3.36 -4.44 2.86
C ALA A 18 4.72 -3.97 2.31
N PHE A 19 4.79 -3.68 1.01
CA PHE A 19 5.98 -3.11 0.40
C PHE A 19 6.34 -1.73 0.96
N MET A 20 5.36 -0.87 1.31
CA MET A 20 5.65 0.41 1.99
C MET A 20 6.44 0.19 3.29
N VAL A 21 6.03 -0.80 4.09
CA VAL A 21 6.70 -1.13 5.36
C VAL A 21 8.11 -1.65 5.10
N ALA A 22 8.26 -2.62 4.19
CA ALA A 22 9.55 -3.18 3.85
C ALA A 22 10.51 -2.10 3.32
N TRP A 23 10.02 -1.21 2.45
CA TRP A 23 10.77 -0.08 1.93
C TRP A 23 11.18 0.90 3.03
N ALA A 24 10.28 1.26 3.94
CA ALA A 24 10.57 2.18 5.04
C ALA A 24 11.67 1.63 5.95
N LEU A 25 11.56 0.36 6.37
CA LEU A 25 12.56 -0.30 7.22
C LEU A 25 13.93 -0.38 6.51
N PHE A 26 13.93 -0.79 5.24
CA PHE A 26 15.16 -0.92 4.47
C PHE A 26 15.82 0.43 4.19
N SER A 27 15.05 1.41 3.73
CA SER A 27 15.58 2.73 3.36
C SER A 27 16.05 3.53 4.58
N HIS A 28 15.35 3.47 5.71
CA HIS A 28 15.81 4.09 6.96
C HIS A 28 17.12 3.46 7.47
N SER A 29 17.34 2.16 7.23
CA SER A 29 18.61 1.52 7.62
C SER A 29 19.82 1.91 6.77
N LEU A 30 19.60 2.48 5.58
CA LEU A 30 20.66 2.82 4.62
C LEU A 30 20.88 4.32 4.46
N PHE A 31 19.84 5.13 4.65
CA PHE A 31 19.87 6.56 4.40
C PHE A 31 19.64 7.35 5.69
N SER A 32 20.09 8.61 5.69
CA SER A 32 19.77 9.56 6.76
C SER A 32 18.27 9.87 6.81
N ASP A 33 17.83 10.40 7.94
CA ASP A 33 16.46 10.88 8.11
C ASP A 33 16.07 11.87 7.00
N ALA A 34 14.80 11.81 6.60
CA ALA A 34 14.20 12.64 5.56
C ALA A 34 14.90 12.57 4.18
N ASN A 35 15.64 11.50 3.90
CA ASN A 35 16.25 11.32 2.58
C ASN A 35 15.18 11.24 1.46
N PRO A 36 15.29 12.04 0.38
CA PRO A 36 14.32 12.03 -0.72
C PRO A 36 14.14 10.66 -1.37
N VAL A 37 15.20 9.85 -1.46
CA VAL A 37 15.15 8.49 -2.03
C VAL A 37 14.29 7.58 -1.17
N ALA A 38 14.31 7.76 0.15
CA ALA A 38 13.48 7.00 1.06
C ALA A 38 12.00 7.48 1.01
N LEU A 39 11.78 8.79 0.90
CA LEU A 39 10.44 9.41 0.94
C LEU A 39 9.63 9.32 -0.36
N TYR A 40 10.22 9.60 -1.52
CA TYR A 40 9.47 9.69 -2.78
C TYR A 40 8.71 8.40 -3.15
N PRO A 41 9.29 7.20 -2.98
CA PRO A 41 8.53 5.97 -3.17
C PRO A 41 7.32 5.90 -2.24
N LEU A 42 7.48 6.22 -0.94
CA LEU A 42 6.37 6.21 0.02
C LEU A 42 5.25 7.18 -0.40
N LEU A 43 5.58 8.39 -0.84
CA LEU A 43 4.61 9.37 -1.34
C LEU A 43 3.82 8.86 -2.56
N ALA A 44 4.46 8.08 -3.43
CA ALA A 44 3.81 7.51 -4.62
C ALA A 44 2.96 6.26 -4.32
N LEU A 45 3.35 5.46 -3.32
CA LEU A 45 2.72 4.16 -3.04
C LEU A 45 1.29 4.28 -2.52
N PHE A 46 0.94 5.32 -1.74
CA PHE A 46 -0.43 5.45 -1.23
C PHE A 46 -1.45 5.81 -2.33
N PRO A 47 -1.19 6.82 -3.19
CA PRO A 47 -1.98 7.02 -4.41
C PRO A 47 -2.10 5.77 -5.28
N LEU A 48 -1.02 4.98 -5.39
CA LEU A 48 -1.03 3.71 -6.11
C LEU A 48 -2.01 2.71 -5.48
N VAL A 49 -2.04 2.55 -4.16
CA VAL A 49 -3.01 1.67 -3.47
C VAL A 49 -4.45 2.09 -3.77
N ILE A 50 -4.75 3.40 -3.72
CA ILE A 50 -6.06 3.93 -4.10
C ILE A 50 -6.39 3.57 -5.55
N GLY A 51 -5.45 3.82 -6.47
CA GLY A 51 -5.60 3.50 -7.89
C GLY A 51 -5.84 2.01 -8.14
N LEU A 52 -5.15 1.13 -7.43
CA LEU A 52 -5.34 -0.32 -7.52
C LEU A 52 -6.74 -0.74 -7.05
N HIS A 53 -7.25 -0.16 -5.96
CA HIS A 53 -8.62 -0.42 -5.51
C HIS A 53 -9.66 0.09 -6.51
N LEU A 54 -9.50 1.30 -7.05
CA LEU A 54 -10.39 1.82 -8.09
C LEU A 54 -10.36 0.94 -9.34
N TYR A 55 -9.18 0.52 -9.78
CA TYR A 55 -9.01 -0.40 -10.90
C TYR A 55 -9.75 -1.72 -10.68
N LEU A 56 -9.62 -2.32 -9.50
CA LEU A 56 -10.35 -3.54 -9.15
C LEU A 56 -11.87 -3.30 -9.23
N ILE A 57 -12.39 -2.23 -8.61
CA ILE A 57 -13.83 -1.90 -8.59
C ILE A 57 -14.38 -1.71 -10.01
N LEU A 58 -13.62 -1.01 -10.88
CA LEU A 58 -13.98 -0.81 -12.27
C LEU A 58 -14.05 -2.13 -13.03
N LEU A 59 -13.06 -3.00 -12.81
CA LEU A 59 -12.97 -4.29 -13.46
C LEU A 59 -14.03 -5.29 -12.97
N ALA A 60 -14.38 -5.28 -11.68
CA ALA A 60 -15.42 -6.10 -11.04
C ALA A 60 -15.41 -7.60 -11.42
N LYS A 61 -14.22 -8.17 -11.72
CA LYS A 61 -14.05 -9.60 -12.05
C LYS A 61 -13.77 -10.44 -10.79
N GLY A 62 -14.39 -11.61 -10.70
CA GLY A 62 -14.21 -12.58 -9.61
C GLY A 62 -14.96 -12.26 -8.32
N MET A 63 -15.01 -10.99 -7.92
CA MET A 63 -15.75 -10.48 -6.76
C MET A 63 -16.75 -9.41 -7.20
N GLY A 64 -17.96 -9.41 -6.61
CA GLY A 64 -19.01 -8.44 -6.91
C GLY A 64 -18.57 -7.00 -6.61
N ARG A 65 -19.05 -6.04 -7.40
CA ARG A 65 -18.60 -4.63 -7.29
C ARG A 65 -18.84 -4.04 -5.90
N LEU A 66 -19.95 -4.39 -5.24
CA LEU A 66 -20.26 -3.94 -3.88
C LEU A 66 -19.24 -4.48 -2.86
N ASP A 67 -18.91 -5.78 -2.94
CA ASP A 67 -17.90 -6.40 -2.09
C ASP A 67 -16.52 -5.76 -2.31
N GLN A 68 -16.20 -5.40 -3.55
CA GLN A 68 -14.96 -4.68 -3.87
C GLN A 68 -14.93 -3.26 -3.30
N CYS A 69 -16.07 -2.57 -3.25
CA CYS A 69 -16.17 -1.28 -2.57
C CYS A 69 -15.94 -1.43 -1.07
N PHE A 70 -16.53 -2.44 -0.41
CA PHE A 70 -16.24 -2.72 1.01
C PHE A 70 -14.78 -3.13 1.24
N TYR A 71 -14.23 -3.94 0.34
CA TYR A 71 -12.83 -4.31 0.37
C TYR A 71 -11.91 -3.07 0.33
N ALA A 72 -12.16 -2.15 -0.60
CA ALA A 72 -11.46 -0.87 -0.68
C ALA A 72 -11.70 0.01 0.55
N LEU A 73 -12.93 0.07 1.06
CA LEU A 73 -13.30 0.87 2.23
C LEU A 73 -12.52 0.47 3.48
N VAL A 74 -12.18 -0.81 3.65
CA VAL A 74 -11.37 -1.29 4.78
C VAL A 74 -9.88 -1.07 4.53
N HIS A 75 -9.41 -1.36 3.31
CA HIS A 75 -7.98 -1.37 3.02
C HIS A 75 -7.39 0.03 2.82
N ILE A 76 -8.13 0.98 2.27
CA ILE A 76 -7.64 2.35 2.06
C ILE A 76 -7.31 3.04 3.40
N PRO A 77 -8.19 3.05 4.43
CA PRO A 77 -7.84 3.59 5.75
C PRO A 77 -6.68 2.86 6.42
N LEU A 78 -6.62 1.53 6.31
CA LEU A 78 -5.50 0.75 6.86
C LEU A 78 -4.18 1.14 6.17
N ALA A 79 -4.19 1.24 4.84
CA ALA A 79 -3.02 1.67 4.07
C ALA A 79 -2.63 3.12 4.38
N PHE A 80 -3.61 4.00 4.62
CA PHE A 80 -3.35 5.37 5.06
C PHE A 80 -2.59 5.40 6.38
N VAL A 81 -3.02 4.64 7.38
CA VAL A 81 -2.34 4.53 8.67
C VAL A 81 -0.91 3.99 8.49
N VAL A 82 -0.73 2.92 7.72
CA VAL A 82 0.61 2.38 7.43
C VAL A 82 1.48 3.41 6.72
N TRP A 83 0.93 4.13 5.75
CA TRP A 83 1.63 5.16 5.00
C TRP A 83 2.08 6.33 5.90
N THR A 84 1.24 6.80 6.82
CA THR A 84 1.65 7.85 7.75
C THR A 84 2.77 7.38 8.68
N PHE A 85 2.67 6.17 9.24
CA PHE A 85 3.72 5.62 10.10
C PHE A 85 5.05 5.40 9.36
N THR A 86 5.01 4.91 8.13
CA THR A 86 6.22 4.70 7.31
C THR A 86 6.90 6.03 6.95
N ILE A 87 6.13 7.08 6.65
CA ILE A 87 6.66 8.43 6.46
C ILE A 87 7.26 8.98 7.75
N MET A 88 6.56 8.85 8.89
CA MET A 88 7.08 9.31 10.18
C MET A 88 8.39 8.60 10.55
N HIS A 89 8.47 7.30 10.29
CA HIS A 89 9.66 6.48 10.52
C HIS A 89 10.87 6.97 9.72
N VAL A 90 10.71 7.15 8.41
CA VAL A 90 11.79 7.62 7.53
C VAL A 90 12.15 9.09 7.78
N ASN A 91 11.22 9.90 8.28
CA ASN A 91 11.47 11.30 8.63
C ASN A 91 12.17 11.51 9.99
N GLY A 92 12.51 10.45 10.73
CA GLY A 92 13.10 10.59 12.07
C GLY A 92 12.13 11.12 13.13
N ASN A 93 10.82 11.21 12.80
CA ASN A 93 9.75 11.62 13.72
C ASN A 93 8.98 10.42 14.29
N ALA A 94 9.55 9.21 14.19
CA ALA A 94 8.97 8.03 14.82
C ALA A 94 9.13 8.10 16.33
N PHE A 95 8.17 7.52 17.05
CA PHE A 95 8.23 7.36 18.50
C PHE A 95 9.52 6.59 18.88
N SER A 96 10.42 7.28 19.58
CA SER A 96 11.60 6.71 20.25
C SER A 96 11.20 6.03 21.56
#